data_AF-A0A562IND1-F1
#
_entry.id   AF-A0A562IND1-F1
#
_cell.length_a   1.000
_cell.length_b   1.000
_cell.length_c   1.000
_cell.angle_alpha   90.00
_cell.angle_beta   90.00
_cell.angle_gamma   90.00
#
_symmetry.space_group_name_H-M   'P 1'
#
loop_
_entity.id
_entity.type
_entity.pdbx_description
1 polymer ?
#
loop_
_entity_poly.entity_id
_entity_poly.type
_entity_poly.pdbx_seq_one_letter_code
_entity_poly.pdbx_strand_id
1 'polypeptide(L)'
;MTTTRLRLQRLIWRRLFELGLTADEAAKRTEGTLSKEAIRGLVAGTTSIYVNDRVARALARSLGVPEHRVRRAAGLPTTAPTGARTRPHLRIVGRDD
;
A
#
# COMPACT_ATOMS: atom_id res chain seq x y z
N MET A 1 -6.65 -0.48 18.19
CA MET A 1 -5.71 0.26 17.32
C MET A 1 -4.54 -0.59 16.78
N THR A 2 -4.25 -1.77 17.33
CA THR A 2 -3.16 -2.68 16.89
C THR A 2 -3.40 -3.36 15.54
N THR A 3 -4.64 -3.70 15.20
CA THR A 3 -4.99 -4.41 13.96
C THR A 3 -4.63 -3.63 12.69
N THR A 4 -4.82 -2.32 12.70
CA THR A 4 -4.55 -1.43 11.57
C THR A 4 -3.06 -1.35 11.25
N ARG A 5 -2.22 -1.17 12.28
CA ARG A 5 -0.76 -1.17 12.15
C ARG A 5 -0.25 -2.46 11.52
N LEU A 6 -0.74 -3.61 11.99
CA LEU A 6 -0.37 -4.93 11.46
C LEU A 6 -0.79 -5.11 10.00
N ARG A 7 -1.98 -4.63 9.62
CA ARG A 7 -2.46 -4.68 8.22
C ARG A 7 -1.57 -3.86 7.29
N LEU A 8 -1.22 -2.64 7.70
CA LEU A 8 -0.34 -1.77 6.92
C LEU A 8 1.07 -2.34 6.82
N GLN A 9 1.65 -2.80 7.93
CA GLN A 9 2.96 -3.46 7.95
C GLN A 9 3.01 -4.65 6.99
N ARG A 10 2.03 -5.56 7.06
CA ARG A 10 1.96 -6.72 6.16
C ARG A 10 1.83 -6.31 4.69
N LEU A 11 1.05 -5.26 4.39
CA LEU A 11 0.93 -4.74 3.03
C LEU A 11 2.27 -4.23 2.50
N ILE A 12 2.99 -3.44 3.30
CA ILE A 12 4.29 -2.88 2.93
C ILE A 12 5.30 -4.01 2.72
N TRP A 13 5.48 -4.88 3.71
CA TRP A 13 6.43 -6.00 3.64
C TRP A 13 6.17 -6.89 2.41
N ARG A 14 4.91 -7.29 2.20
CA ARG A 14 4.53 -8.14 1.08
C ARG A 14 4.84 -7.48 -0.27
N ARG A 15 4.53 -6.19 -0.45
CA ARG A 15 4.76 -5.52 -1.74
C ARG A 15 6.23 -5.23 -2.00
N LEU A 16 7.01 -4.92 -0.98
CA LEU A 16 8.46 -4.80 -1.15
C LEU A 16 9.07 -6.14 -1.58
N PHE A 17 8.63 -7.23 -0.97
CA PHE A 17 9.05 -8.58 -1.36
C PHE A 17 8.63 -8.93 -2.80
N GLU A 18 7.35 -8.75 -3.16
CA GLU A 18 6.83 -9.04 -4.51
C GLU A 18 7.52 -8.22 -5.62
N LEU A 19 7.94 -6.99 -5.30
CA LEU A 19 8.60 -6.09 -6.26
C LEU A 19 10.13 -6.23 -6.25
N GLY A 20 10.71 -7.03 -5.34
CA GLY A 20 12.16 -7.13 -5.15
C GLY A 20 12.80 -5.82 -4.72
N LEU A 21 12.07 -4.94 -4.01
CA LEU A 21 12.53 -3.61 -3.64
C LEU A 21 13.13 -3.58 -2.23
N THR A 22 14.25 -2.88 -2.12
CA THR A 22 14.78 -2.44 -0.83
C THR A 22 14.01 -1.24 -0.28
N ALA A 23 14.14 -1.01 1.03
CA ALA A 23 13.53 0.17 1.65
C ALA A 23 14.08 1.51 1.10
N ASP A 24 15.31 1.52 0.59
CA ASP A 24 15.92 2.72 -0.01
C ASP A 24 15.29 3.05 -1.37
N GLU A 25 15.14 2.05 -2.23
CA GLU A 25 14.47 2.20 -3.52
C GLU A 25 12.99 2.57 -3.35
N ALA A 26 12.34 1.95 -2.37
CA ALA A 26 10.98 2.31 -1.98
C ALA A 26 10.90 3.77 -1.53
N ALA A 27 11.85 4.26 -0.73
CA ALA A 27 11.88 5.63 -0.26
C ALA A 27 12.06 6.63 -1.41
N LYS A 28 12.95 6.35 -2.36
CA LYS A 28 13.14 7.18 -3.56
C LYS A 28 11.83 7.37 -4.34
N ARG A 29 10.99 6.33 -4.42
CA ARG A 29 9.67 6.39 -5.08
C ARG A 29 8.62 7.19 -4.32
N THR A 30 8.89 7.62 -3.09
CA THR A 30 7.99 8.48 -2.29
C THR A 30 8.21 9.98 -2.52
N GLU A 31 9.15 10.36 -3.41
CA GLU A 31 9.50 11.77 -3.69
C GLU A 31 9.84 12.55 -2.40
N GLY A 32 10.56 11.90 -1.48
CA GLY A 32 10.97 12.51 -0.21
C GLY A 32 9.88 12.56 0.87
N THR A 33 8.69 12.00 0.63
CA THR A 33 7.63 11.95 1.64
C THR A 33 7.96 10.99 2.79
N LEU A 34 8.66 9.89 2.51
CA LEU A 34 9.13 8.95 3.52
C LEU A 34 10.63 8.69 3.35
N SER A 35 11.36 8.72 4.47
CA SER A 35 12.75 8.31 4.50
C SER A 35 12.91 6.78 4.45
N LYS A 36 14.11 6.30 4.12
CA LYS A 36 14.44 4.87 4.16
C LYS A 36 14.28 4.29 5.56
N GLU A 37 14.60 5.05 6.61
CA GLU A 37 14.46 4.66 8.02
C GLU A 37 12.98 4.51 8.38
N ALA A 38 12.12 5.41 7.92
CA ALA A 38 10.68 5.32 8.13
C ALA A 38 10.12 4.04 7.49
N ILE A 39 10.51 3.73 6.25
CA ILE A 39 10.07 2.50 5.57
C ILE A 39 10.61 1.26 6.29
N ARG A 40 11.90 1.24 6.67
CA ARG A 40 12.47 0.12 7.45
C ARG A 40 11.74 -0.09 8.77
N GLY A 41 11.45 0.98 9.50
CA GLY A 41 10.73 0.91 10.77
C GLY A 41 9.29 0.44 10.62
N LEU A 42 8.62 0.82 9.54
CA LEU A 42 7.28 0.32 9.21
C LEU A 42 7.29 -1.17 8.89
N VAL A 43 8.29 -1.63 8.13
CA VAL A 43 8.45 -3.05 7.78
C VAL A 43 8.75 -3.89 9.01
N ALA A 44 9.70 -3.45 9.83
CA ALA A 44 10.09 -4.11 11.08
C ALA A 44 9.00 -3.99 12.16
N GLY A 45 7.99 -3.14 11.96
CA GLY A 45 6.98 -2.85 12.95
C GLY A 45 7.53 -2.13 14.18
N THR A 46 8.71 -1.53 14.11
CA THR A 46 9.34 -0.76 15.20
C THR A 46 8.88 0.69 15.21
N THR A 47 8.48 1.23 14.05
CA THR A 47 8.00 2.61 13.90
C THR A 47 6.52 2.64 13.55
N SER A 48 5.80 3.59 14.14
CA SER A 48 4.45 3.97 13.73
C SER A 48 4.49 5.38 13.18
N ILE A 49 3.91 5.60 12.00
CA ILE A 49 3.76 6.94 11.43
C ILE A 49 2.29 7.32 11.37
N TYR A 50 2.01 8.62 11.48
CA TYR A 50 0.69 9.14 11.19
C TYR A 50 0.46 9.10 9.67
N VAL A 51 -0.51 8.29 9.23
CA VAL A 51 -0.86 8.17 7.82
C VAL A 51 -1.90 9.24 7.49
N ASN A 52 -1.48 10.28 6.79
CA ASN A 52 -2.38 11.27 6.17
C ASN A 52 -2.51 11.00 4.66
N ASP A 53 -3.30 11.81 3.95
CA ASP A 53 -3.51 11.63 2.50
C ASP A 53 -2.20 11.64 1.69
N ARG A 54 -1.27 12.54 2.04
CA ARG A 54 0.04 12.63 1.38
C ARG A 54 0.87 11.37 1.57
N VAL A 55 0.92 10.85 2.79
CA VAL A 55 1.63 9.61 3.14
C VAL A 55 0.97 8.40 2.46
N ALA A 56 -0.36 8.33 2.45
CA ALA A 56 -1.10 7.25 1.81
C ALA A 56 -0.80 7.19 0.30
N ARG A 57 -0.80 8.35 -0.37
CA ARG A 57 -0.46 8.45 -1.80
C ARG A 57 1.00 8.10 -2.09
N ALA A 58 1.92 8.56 -1.25
CA ALA A 58 3.35 8.25 -1.38
C ALA A 58 3.61 6.74 -1.23
N LEU A 59 3.00 6.09 -0.23
CA LEU A 59 3.06 4.63 -0.05
C LEU A 59 2.44 3.89 -1.23
N ALA A 60 1.29 4.36 -1.73
CA ALA A 60 0.62 3.75 -2.88
C ALA A 60 1.53 3.73 -4.12
N ARG A 61 2.18 4.87 -4.41
CA ARG A 61 3.15 5.01 -5.49
C ARG A 61 4.37 4.10 -5.28
N SER A 62 4.97 4.13 -4.10
CA SER A 62 6.15 3.34 -3.76
C SER A 62 5.91 1.83 -3.89
N LEU A 63 4.76 1.36 -3.40
CA LEU A 63 4.38 -0.07 -3.38
C LEU A 63 3.66 -0.53 -4.66
N GLY A 64 3.44 0.38 -5.63
CA GLY A 64 2.68 0.11 -6.84
C GLY A 64 1.29 -0.47 -6.55
N VAL A 65 0.58 0.06 -5.56
CA VAL A 65 -0.79 -0.37 -5.20
C VAL A 65 -1.76 0.81 -5.28
N PRO A 66 -3.06 0.57 -5.46
CA PRO A 66 -4.05 1.64 -5.38
C PRO A 66 -4.06 2.32 -3.99
N GLU A 67 -4.23 3.64 -3.96
CA GLU A 67 -4.28 4.44 -2.72
C GLU A 67 -5.34 3.92 -1.73
N HIS A 68 -6.53 3.55 -2.22
CA HIS A 68 -7.60 3.01 -1.39
C HIS A 68 -7.19 1.75 -0.61
N ARG A 69 -6.25 0.94 -1.14
CA ARG A 69 -5.75 -0.26 -0.44
C ARG A 69 -4.88 0.12 0.74
N VAL A 70 -4.04 1.15 0.59
CA VAL A 70 -3.23 1.72 1.67
C VAL A 70 -4.13 2.36 2.73
N ARG A 71 -5.11 3.18 2.31
CA ARG A 71 -6.07 3.83 3.22
C ARG A 71 -6.84 2.78 4.04
N ARG A 72 -7.37 1.74 3.39
CA ARG A 72 -8.04 0.62 4.07
C ARG A 72 -7.13 -0.09 5.07
N ALA A 73 -5.87 -0.34 4.70
CA ALA A 73 -4.89 -0.95 5.59
C ALA A 73 -4.54 -0.04 6.79
N ALA A 74 -4.52 1.27 6.57
CA ALA A 74 -4.28 2.31 7.56
C ALA A 74 -5.54 2.74 8.34
N GLY A 75 -6.71 2.14 8.08
CA GLY A 75 -7.96 2.47 8.77
C GLY A 75 -8.50 3.86 8.46
N LEU A 76 -8.04 4.47 7.36
CA LEU A 76 -8.48 5.78 6.91
C LEU A 76 -9.79 5.69 6.13
N PRO A 77 -10.62 6.75 6.14
CA PRO A 77 -11.78 6.86 5.26
C PRO A 77 -11.34 6.63 3.82
N THR A 78 -12.04 5.74 3.12
CA THR A 78 -11.75 5.48 1.70
C THR A 78 -12.35 6.62 0.90
N THR A 79 -11.51 7.46 0.30
CA THR A 79 -11.96 8.36 -0.76
C THR A 79 -12.43 7.49 -1.92
N ALA A 80 -13.65 7.73 -2.41
CA ALA A 80 -14.21 7.00 -3.54
C ALA A 80 -13.17 7.02 -4.70
N PRO A 81 -12.96 5.89 -5.40
CA PRO A 81 -12.01 5.88 -6.48
C PRO A 81 -12.46 6.89 -7.55
N THR A 82 -11.73 7.99 -7.72
CA THR A 82 -11.79 8.76 -8.96
C THR A 82 -11.39 7.79 -10.06
N GLY A 83 -12.38 7.40 -10.87
CA GLY A 83 -12.39 6.15 -11.61
C GLY A 83 -11.11 5.81 -12.37
N ALA A 84 -10.38 4.81 -11.89
CA ALA A 84 -9.63 3.93 -12.77
C ALA A 84 -10.61 2.85 -13.22
N ARG A 85 -10.95 2.80 -14.51
CA ARG A 85 -11.77 1.74 -15.12
C ARG A 85 -11.15 0.38 -14.79
N THR A 86 -11.61 -0.29 -13.73
CA THR A 86 -11.34 -1.71 -13.54
C THR A 86 -12.23 -2.50 -14.47
N ARG A 87 -11.74 -2.77 -15.68
CA ARG A 87 -12.11 -3.95 -16.47
C ARG A 87 -10.79 -4.71 -16.70
N PRO A 88 -10.77 -6.02 -16.43
CA PRO A 88 -11.49 -6.95 -17.29
C PRO A 88 -12.62 -7.65 -16.55
N HIS A 89 -13.73 -7.81 -17.26
CA HIS A 89 -14.85 -8.67 -16.88
C HIS A 89 -14.37 -10.12 -16.93
N LEU A 90 -14.02 -10.70 -15.78
CA LEU A 90 -13.83 -12.14 -15.69
C LEU A 90 -15.23 -12.78 -15.76
N ARG A 91 -15.68 -13.17 -16.96
CA ARG A 91 -16.87 -14.00 -17.15
C ARG A 91 -16.44 -15.46 -17.09
N ILE A 92 -16.74 -16.12 -15.98
CA ILE A 92 -16.63 -17.58 -15.89
C ILE A 92 -17.81 -18.12 -16.70
N VAL A 93 -17.52 -18.82 -17.80
CA VAL A 93 -18.51 -19.62 -18.53
C VAL A 93 -18.35 -21.05 -18.02
N GLY A 94 -19.30 -21.49 -17.20
CA GLY A 94 -19.46 -22.91 -16.91
C GLY A 94 -19.83 -23.61 -18.20
N ARG A 95 -19.11 -24.68 -18.53
CA ARG A 95 -19.50 -25.62 -19.58
C ARG A 95 -20.40 -26.63 -18.90
N ASP A 96 -21.70 -26.51 -19.09
CA ASP A 96 -22.62 -27.60 -18.84
C ASP A 96 -22.52 -28.55 -20.04
N ASP A 97 -22.21 -29.81 -19.77
CA ASP A 97 -22.22 -30.93 -20.73
C ASP A 97 -23.65 -31.24 -21.22
#